data_AF-A0A8C5WFY0-F1
#
_entry.id   AF-A0A8C5WFY0-F1
#
_cell.length_a   1.000
_cell.length_b   1.000
_cell.length_c   1.000
_cell.angle_alpha   90.00
_cell.angle_beta   90.00
_cell.angle_gamma   90.00
#
_symmetry.space_group_name_H-M   'P 1'
#
loop_
_entity.id
_entity.type
_entity.pdbx_description
1 polymer ?
#
loop_
_entity_poly.entity_id
_entity_poly.type
_entity_poly.pdbx_seq_one_letter_code
_entity_poly.pdbx_strand_id
1 'polypeptide(L)'
;MPEEAPVQIPVLQLRSVNSRLPANVVFCNRTRRTVKPVWINFHGEPQAYPSLPPNTARRMNTFLGHFWLFRDLETDIGLLANKQEMYVPRQNENDQPANINISSPAFTLKEHCIQVIRRIVRPADYRKLDIVASLYDDLEDHPNLNKDLRRFPLNSES
;
A
#
# COMPACT_ATOMS: atom_id res chain seq x y z
N MET A 1 -13.02 18.28 42.06
CA MET A 1 -12.31 17.13 41.47
C MET A 1 -11.77 17.60 40.13
N PRO A 2 -10.45 17.54 39.87
CA PRO A 2 -9.92 17.86 38.56
C PRO A 2 -10.22 16.68 37.61
N GLU A 3 -10.80 17.01 36.47
CA GLU A 3 -11.07 16.10 35.36
C GLU A 3 -9.73 15.77 34.70
N GLU A 4 -9.26 14.53 34.85
CA GLU A 4 -8.04 14.06 34.18
C GLU A 4 -8.27 14.08 32.67
N ALA A 5 -7.51 14.94 31.98
CA ALA A 5 -7.49 14.97 30.53
C ALA A 5 -7.10 13.58 29.99
N PRO A 6 -7.74 13.10 28.91
CA PRO A 6 -7.46 11.77 28.38
C PRO A 6 -6.00 11.68 27.98
N VAL A 7 -5.30 10.70 28.57
CA VAL A 7 -3.92 10.34 28.22
C VAL A 7 -3.89 9.98 26.74
N GLN A 8 -3.37 10.88 25.91
CA GLN A 8 -3.07 10.58 24.52
C GLN A 8 -1.93 9.57 24.49
N ILE A 9 -2.28 8.28 24.49
CA ILE A 9 -1.34 7.21 24.19
C ILE A 9 -0.80 7.54 22.79
N PRO A 10 0.52 7.75 22.60
CA PRO A 10 1.05 8.00 21.28
C PRO A 10 0.72 6.77 20.44
N VAL A 11 -0.13 6.95 19.44
CA VAL A 11 -0.39 5.92 18.45
C VAL A 11 0.96 5.66 17.78
N LEU A 12 1.58 4.52 18.10
CA LEU A 12 2.83 4.12 17.47
C LEU A 12 2.54 4.03 15.97
N GLN A 13 3.20 4.87 15.18
CA GLN A 13 2.94 5.04 13.75
C GLN A 13 4.04 4.34 12.95
N LEU A 14 3.65 3.50 11.98
CA LEU A 14 4.58 2.91 11.02
C LEU A 14 5.37 4.02 10.31
N ARG A 15 6.71 3.98 10.40
CA ARG A 15 7.60 4.99 9.80
C ARG A 15 8.96 4.39 9.48
N SER A 16 9.61 4.86 8.42
CA SER A 16 10.94 4.38 8.06
C SER A 16 11.98 4.74 9.11
N VAL A 17 13.06 3.96 9.18
CA VAL A 17 14.27 4.25 9.96
C VAL A 17 15.30 4.91 9.06
N ASN A 18 15.95 5.97 9.54
CA ASN A 18 17.06 6.62 8.84
C ASN A 18 18.39 5.90 9.13
N SER A 19 18.54 4.68 8.60
CA SER A 19 19.74 3.86 8.83
C SER A 19 21.00 4.40 8.16
N ARG A 20 20.84 5.18 7.08
CA ARG A 20 21.90 5.61 6.15
C ARG A 20 22.66 4.46 5.48
N LEU A 21 22.16 3.22 5.61
CA LEU A 21 22.73 2.04 4.97
C LEU A 21 22.05 1.83 3.62
N PRO A 22 22.73 2.07 2.48
CA PRO A 22 22.11 2.01 1.17
C PRO A 22 21.72 0.57 0.81
N ALA A 23 20.61 0.45 0.07
CA ALA A 23 20.14 -0.79 -0.50
C ALA A 23 19.65 -0.54 -1.94
N ASN A 24 20.07 -1.39 -2.86
CA ASN A 24 19.67 -1.29 -4.27
C ASN A 24 18.59 -2.33 -4.57
N VAL A 25 17.51 -1.92 -5.21
CA VAL A 25 16.38 -2.82 -5.54
C VAL A 25 15.91 -2.57 -6.96
N VAL A 26 15.21 -3.54 -7.54
CA VAL A 26 14.51 -3.39 -8.81
C VAL A 26 13.04 -3.63 -8.58
N PHE A 27 12.22 -2.59 -8.73
CA PHE A 27 10.77 -2.71 -8.70
C PHE A 27 10.28 -3.24 -10.04
N CYS A 28 9.72 -4.44 -10.04
CA CYS A 28 9.27 -5.14 -11.24
C CYS A 28 7.74 -5.20 -11.23
N ASN A 29 7.08 -4.36 -12.02
CA ASN A 29 5.64 -4.39 -12.16
C ASN A 29 5.23 -5.60 -13.01
N ARG A 30 4.73 -6.67 -12.38
CA ARG A 30 4.20 -7.87 -13.06
C ARG A 30 2.69 -7.82 -13.22
N THR A 31 2.08 -6.65 -13.04
CA THR A 31 0.63 -6.45 -13.16
C THR A 31 0.29 -5.79 -14.50
N ARG A 32 -1.00 -5.81 -14.82
CA ARG A 32 -1.59 -5.02 -15.93
C ARG A 32 -1.93 -3.58 -15.53
N ARG A 33 -1.65 -3.19 -14.29
CA ARG A 33 -1.99 -1.87 -13.71
C ARG A 33 -0.77 -0.96 -13.75
N THR A 34 -1.00 0.35 -13.78
CA THR A 34 0.05 1.33 -13.52
C THR A 34 0.28 1.42 -12.02
N VAL A 35 1.49 1.12 -11.57
CA VAL A 35 1.80 1.07 -10.13
C VAL A 35 2.33 2.42 -9.66
N LYS A 36 1.85 2.89 -8.51
CA LYS A 36 2.36 4.01 -7.72
C LYS A 36 3.14 3.44 -6.53
N PRO A 37 4.49 3.44 -6.57
CA PRO A 37 5.29 3.12 -5.39
C PRO A 37 5.13 4.22 -4.34
N VAL A 38 5.03 3.83 -3.08
CA VAL A 38 4.88 4.76 -1.96
C VAL A 38 5.88 4.40 -0.88
N TRP A 39 6.72 5.36 -0.51
CA TRP A 39 7.64 5.25 0.62
C TRP A 39 6.99 5.89 1.85
N ILE A 40 7.01 5.21 2.99
CA ILE A 40 6.56 5.81 4.25
C ILE A 40 7.75 6.52 4.87
N ASN A 41 7.73 7.85 4.91
CA ASN A 41 8.88 8.63 5.36
C ASN A 41 9.17 8.45 6.86
N PHE A 42 10.17 9.18 7.37
CA PHE A 42 10.59 9.12 8.78
C PHE A 42 9.54 9.64 9.77
N HIS A 43 8.52 10.35 9.30
CA HIS A 43 7.38 10.83 10.11
C HIS A 43 6.15 9.92 9.96
N GLY A 44 6.24 8.83 9.20
CA GLY A 44 5.11 7.94 8.95
C GLY A 44 4.15 8.43 7.87
N GLU A 45 4.57 9.41 7.07
CA GLU A 45 3.74 10.01 6.02
C GLU A 45 4.05 9.37 4.65
N PRO A 46 3.04 9.04 3.85
CA PRO A 46 3.23 8.42 2.54
C PRO A 46 3.78 9.41 1.51
N GLN A 47 4.89 9.05 0.88
CA GLN A 47 5.56 9.80 -0.18
C GLN A 47 5.47 9.02 -1.50
N ALA A 48 4.73 9.57 -2.47
CA ALA A 48 4.57 8.95 -3.77
C ALA A 48 5.83 9.12 -4.62
N TYR A 49 6.25 8.03 -5.27
CA TYR A 49 7.31 8.03 -6.26
C TYR A 49 6.74 7.94 -7.68
N PRO A 50 7.54 8.24 -8.73
CA PRO A 50 7.06 8.18 -10.10
C PRO A 50 6.48 6.82 -10.44
N SER A 51 5.39 6.80 -11.19
CA SER A 51 4.66 5.57 -11.49
C SER A 51 5.45 4.60 -12.37
N LEU A 52 5.09 3.33 -12.29
CA LEU A 52 5.63 2.21 -13.05
C LEU A 52 4.55 1.69 -14.00
N PRO A 53 4.68 1.87 -15.32
CA PRO A 53 3.74 1.31 -16.28
C PRO A 53 3.64 -0.23 -16.20
N PRO A 54 2.55 -0.84 -16.70
CA PRO A 54 2.39 -2.29 -16.76
C PRO A 54 3.60 -3.00 -17.37
N ASN A 55 4.01 -4.13 -16.78
CA ASN A 55 5.09 -4.98 -17.29
C ASN A 55 6.46 -4.29 -17.43
N THR A 56 6.71 -3.21 -16.68
CA THR A 56 8.00 -2.51 -16.65
C THR A 56 8.76 -2.77 -15.36
N ALA A 57 10.05 -2.42 -15.35
CA ALA A 57 10.87 -2.45 -14.16
C ALA A 57 11.67 -1.15 -14.00
N ARG A 58 11.95 -0.76 -12.75
CA ARG A 58 12.81 0.38 -12.44
C ARG A 58 13.76 0.04 -11.31
N ARG A 59 15.05 0.36 -11.51
CA ARG A 59 16.05 0.33 -10.45
C ARG A 59 15.83 1.49 -9.50
N MET A 60 15.88 1.20 -8.20
CA MET A 60 15.66 2.17 -7.14
C MET A 60 16.80 2.06 -6.13
N ASN A 61 17.33 3.22 -5.74
CA ASN A 61 18.24 3.34 -4.61
C ASN A 61 17.39 3.71 -3.39
N THR A 62 17.50 2.92 -2.33
CA THR A 62 16.78 3.11 -1.07
C THR A 62 17.73 2.77 0.09
N PHE A 63 17.19 2.62 1.30
CA PHE A 63 18.00 2.34 2.50
C PHE A 63 17.35 1.24 3.34
N LEU A 64 18.17 0.53 4.12
CA LEU A 64 17.68 -0.44 5.09
C LEU A 64 16.76 0.25 6.10
N GLY A 65 15.68 -0.44 6.50
CA GLY A 65 14.66 0.11 7.39
C GLY A 65 13.67 1.07 6.71
N HIS A 66 13.73 1.25 5.39
CA HIS A 66 12.66 1.93 4.65
C HIS A 66 11.44 1.02 4.46
N PHE A 67 10.24 1.60 4.56
CA PHE A 67 8.99 0.89 4.27
C PHE A 67 8.42 1.32 2.92
N TRP A 68 8.18 0.35 2.06
CA TRP A 68 7.60 0.54 0.73
C TRP A 68 6.28 -0.18 0.58
N LEU A 69 5.30 0.52 0.03
CA LEU A 69 4.01 -0.03 -0.40
C LEU A 69 3.83 0.23 -1.88
N PHE A 70 2.98 -0.55 -2.52
CA PHE A 70 2.68 -0.43 -3.94
C PHE A 70 1.17 -0.33 -4.12
N ARG A 71 0.74 0.69 -4.84
CA ARG A 71 -0.68 0.95 -5.08
C ARG A 71 -0.98 0.94 -6.57
N ASP A 72 -2.18 0.56 -6.95
CA ASP A 72 -2.71 0.95 -8.25
C ASP A 72 -2.82 2.48 -8.29
N LEU A 73 -2.32 3.10 -9.36
CA LEU A 73 -2.33 4.55 -9.50
C LEU A 73 -3.76 5.11 -9.54
N GLU A 74 -4.68 4.38 -10.20
CA GLU A 74 -6.05 4.86 -10.44
C GLU A 74 -7.00 4.59 -9.28
N THR A 75 -6.96 3.36 -8.74
CA THR A 75 -7.95 2.88 -7.76
C THR A 75 -7.45 2.91 -6.32
N ASP A 76 -6.16 3.25 -6.13
CA ASP A 76 -5.44 3.13 -4.87
C ASP A 76 -5.52 1.72 -4.24
N ILE A 77 -5.78 0.67 -5.02
CA ILE A 77 -5.77 -0.71 -4.51
C ILE A 77 -4.36 -1.11 -4.06
N GLY A 78 -4.26 -1.78 -2.91
CA GLY A 78 -3.01 -2.37 -2.42
C GLY A 78 -2.50 -3.50 -3.32
N LEU A 79 -1.23 -3.43 -3.69
CA LEU A 79 -0.53 -4.44 -4.46
C LEU A 79 0.55 -5.10 -3.60
N LEU A 80 0.88 -6.35 -3.93
CA LEU A 80 1.84 -7.13 -3.17
C LEU A 80 3.23 -7.02 -3.75
N ALA A 81 4.21 -6.75 -2.90
CA ALA A 81 5.63 -6.88 -3.19
C ALA A 81 6.14 -8.25 -2.73
N ASN A 82 6.58 -9.09 -3.66
CA ASN A 82 7.02 -10.46 -3.35
C ASN A 82 6.02 -11.24 -2.48
N LYS A 83 4.72 -11.09 -2.79
CA LYS A 83 3.58 -11.68 -2.06
C LYS A 83 3.31 -11.13 -0.65
N GLN A 84 3.93 -10.00 -0.28
CA GLN A 84 3.68 -9.29 0.97
C GLN A 84 3.11 -7.90 0.69
N GLU A 85 2.27 -7.36 1.58
CA GLU A 85 1.65 -6.03 1.40
C GLU A 85 2.66 -4.87 1.50
N MET A 86 3.80 -5.14 2.15
CA MET A 86 4.84 -4.16 2.41
C MET A 86 6.21 -4.77 2.13
N TYR A 87 7.11 -3.96 1.62
CA TYR A 87 8.50 -4.33 1.39
C TYR A 87 9.45 -3.51 2.27
N VAL A 88 10.37 -4.21 2.92
CA VAL A 88 11.48 -3.64 3.67
C VAL A 88 12.80 -4.07 3.00
N PRO A 89 13.64 -3.12 2.54
CA PRO A 89 14.93 -3.44 1.95
C PRO A 89 15.81 -4.24 2.91
N ARG A 90 16.44 -5.28 2.36
CA ARG A 90 17.47 -6.07 3.02
C ARG A 90 18.83 -5.80 2.37
N GLN A 91 19.90 -6.18 3.05
CA GLN A 91 21.25 -6.05 2.52
C GLN A 91 21.37 -6.84 1.21
N ASN A 92 22.01 -6.22 0.22
CA ASN A 92 22.25 -6.82 -1.08
C ASN A 92 23.22 -8.01 -0.94
N GLU A 93 22.83 -9.18 -1.43
CA GLU A 93 23.73 -10.32 -1.58
C GLU A 93 24.63 -10.09 -2.79
N ASN A 94 25.96 -10.20 -2.61
CA ASN A 94 26.95 -10.06 -3.69
C ASN A 94 26.80 -8.77 -4.53
N ASP A 95 26.39 -7.66 -3.90
CA ASP A 95 26.11 -6.36 -4.54
C ASP A 95 25.03 -6.38 -5.65
N GLN A 96 24.27 -7.47 -5.77
CA GLN A 96 23.19 -7.56 -6.75
C GLN A 96 21.90 -6.94 -6.21
N PRO A 97 21.19 -6.12 -7.01
CA PRO A 97 19.93 -5.52 -6.58
C PRO A 97 18.83 -6.57 -6.44
N ALA A 98 18.10 -6.54 -5.32
CA ALA A 98 17.00 -7.47 -5.09
C ALA A 98 15.82 -7.15 -6.03
N ASN A 99 15.26 -8.19 -6.68
CA ASN A 99 14.08 -8.06 -7.53
C ASN A 99 12.80 -8.09 -6.67
N ILE A 100 12.00 -7.03 -6.77
CA ILE A 100 10.74 -6.88 -6.06
C ILE A 100 9.61 -7.02 -7.06
N ASN A 101 9.04 -8.22 -7.13
CA ASN A 101 7.96 -8.53 -8.05
C ASN A 101 6.64 -8.01 -7.46
N ILE A 102 6.10 -6.98 -8.09
CA ILE A 102 4.83 -6.38 -7.73
C ILE A 102 3.71 -7.15 -8.44
N SER A 103 2.73 -7.63 -7.68
CA SER A 103 1.65 -8.48 -8.15
C SER A 103 0.30 -8.04 -7.57
N SER A 104 -0.80 -8.36 -8.26
CA SER A 104 -2.14 -8.19 -7.71
C SER A 104 -2.37 -9.22 -6.61
N PRO A 105 -3.01 -8.86 -5.48
CA PRO A 105 -3.45 -9.84 -4.51
C PRO A 105 -4.55 -10.74 -5.08
N ALA A 106 -4.74 -11.91 -4.46
CA ALA A 106 -5.89 -12.76 -4.75
C ALA A 106 -7.13 -12.17 -4.06
N PHE A 107 -7.92 -11.42 -4.82
CA PHE A 107 -9.17 -10.85 -4.32
C PHE A 107 -10.20 -11.94 -4.06
N THR A 108 -11.00 -11.76 -3.00
CA THR A 108 -12.25 -12.50 -2.86
C THR A 108 -13.19 -12.17 -4.03
N LEU A 109 -14.14 -13.07 -4.30
CA LEU A 109 -15.14 -12.82 -5.35
C LEU A 109 -15.91 -11.51 -5.11
N LYS A 110 -16.25 -11.22 -3.85
CA LYS A 110 -16.92 -9.97 -3.45
C LYS A 110 -16.08 -8.75 -3.81
N GLU A 111 -14.82 -8.71 -3.40
CA GLU A 111 -13.90 -7.59 -3.71
C GLU A 111 -13.70 -7.41 -5.20
N HIS A 112 -13.58 -8.51 -5.96
CA HIS A 112 -13.44 -8.44 -7.41
C HIS A 112 -14.70 -7.88 -8.08
N CYS A 113 -15.89 -8.32 -7.68
CA CYS A 113 -17.15 -7.77 -8.18
C CYS A 113 -17.29 -6.27 -7.87
N ILE A 114 -16.95 -5.86 -6.65
CA ILE A 114 -16.94 -4.44 -6.25
C ILE A 114 -16.01 -3.63 -7.16
N GLN A 115 -14.79 -4.11 -7.42
CA GLN A 115 -13.86 -3.45 -8.34
C GLN A 115 -14.42 -3.29 -9.76
N VAL A 116 -15.07 -4.34 -10.28
CA VAL A 116 -15.70 -4.30 -11.61
C VAL A 116 -16.83 -3.28 -11.65
N ILE A 117 -17.71 -3.28 -10.64
CA ILE A 117 -18.84 -2.35 -10.56
C ILE A 117 -18.33 -0.90 -10.47
N ARG A 118 -17.33 -0.62 -9.63
CA ARG A 118 -16.73 0.72 -9.51
C ARG A 118 -16.18 1.27 -10.82
N ARG A 119 -15.74 0.38 -11.73
CA ARG A 119 -15.22 0.77 -13.05
C ARG A 119 -16.30 1.09 -14.07
N ILE A 120 -17.48 0.48 -13.96
CA ILE A 120 -18.56 0.60 -14.96
C ILE A 120 -19.72 1.50 -14.50
N VAL A 121 -19.83 1.78 -13.19
CA VAL A 121 -20.88 2.61 -12.60
C VAL A 121 -20.24 3.85 -11.97
N ARG A 122 -20.86 5.02 -12.18
CA ARG A 122 -20.42 6.26 -11.53
C ARG A 122 -20.78 6.23 -10.04
N PRO A 123 -19.96 6.79 -9.13
CA PRO A 123 -20.25 6.78 -7.70
C PRO A 123 -21.63 7.35 -7.33
N ALA A 124 -22.09 8.40 -8.03
CA ALA A 124 -23.42 8.99 -7.81
C ALA A 124 -24.60 8.05 -8.14
N ASP A 125 -24.34 6.96 -8.85
CA ASP A 125 -25.35 5.99 -9.29
C ASP A 125 -25.30 4.68 -8.49
N TYR A 126 -24.36 4.50 -7.55
CA TYR A 126 -24.25 3.24 -6.77
C TYR A 126 -25.55 2.88 -6.04
N ARG A 127 -26.22 3.85 -5.42
CA ARG A 127 -27.49 3.64 -4.71
C ARG A 127 -28.72 3.47 -5.61
N LYS A 128 -28.54 3.48 -6.93
CA LYS A 128 -29.59 3.19 -7.93
C LYS A 128 -29.55 1.75 -8.43
N LEU A 129 -28.52 0.99 -8.07
CA LEU A 129 -28.37 -0.41 -8.45
C LEU A 129 -29.38 -1.28 -7.70
N ASP A 130 -29.99 -2.25 -8.38
CA ASP A 130 -30.91 -3.20 -7.74
C ASP A 130 -30.14 -4.33 -7.03
N ILE A 131 -29.53 -3.99 -5.89
CA ILE A 131 -28.72 -4.90 -5.05
C ILE A 131 -29.05 -4.72 -3.56
N VAL A 132 -28.61 -5.66 -2.73
CA VAL A 132 -28.84 -5.59 -1.28
C VAL A 132 -28.16 -4.36 -0.67
N ALA A 133 -28.83 -3.73 0.29
CA ALA A 133 -28.43 -2.42 0.83
C ALA A 133 -27.01 -2.40 1.41
N SER A 134 -26.57 -3.49 2.04
CA SER A 134 -25.22 -3.60 2.60
C SER A 134 -24.11 -3.46 1.55
N LEU A 135 -24.39 -3.77 0.28
CA LEU A 135 -23.40 -3.63 -0.80
C LEU A 135 -23.19 -2.18 -1.25
N TYR A 136 -24.09 -1.25 -0.92
CA TYR A 136 -23.86 0.17 -1.22
C TYR A 136 -22.69 0.70 -0.40
N ASP A 137 -22.64 0.40 0.90
CA ASP A 137 -21.55 0.80 1.77
C ASP A 137 -20.22 0.17 1.31
N ASP A 138 -20.26 -1.10 0.87
CA ASP A 138 -19.10 -1.78 0.29
C ASP A 138 -18.60 -1.11 -1.01
N LEU A 139 -19.52 -0.60 -1.86
CA LEU A 139 -19.16 0.15 -3.08
C LEU A 139 -18.62 1.54 -2.77
N GLU A 140 -19.14 2.20 -1.73
CA GLU A 140 -18.72 3.52 -1.28
C GLU A 140 -17.38 3.49 -0.51
N ASP A 141 -17.03 2.38 0.14
CA ASP A 141 -15.77 2.22 0.89
C ASP A 141 -14.55 1.96 -0.03
N HIS A 142 -14.04 3.03 -0.64
CA HIS A 142 -12.93 2.95 -1.59
C HIS A 142 -11.61 2.57 -0.92
N PRO A 143 -10.72 1.85 -1.64
CA PRO A 143 -9.35 1.58 -1.18
C PRO A 143 -8.66 2.88 -0.80
N ASN A 144 -7.96 2.88 0.33
CA ASN A 144 -7.35 4.09 0.86
C ASN A 144 -6.09 3.73 1.66
N LEU A 145 -4.94 4.23 1.19
CA LEU A 145 -3.67 3.96 1.83
C LEU A 145 -3.63 4.31 3.32
N ASN A 146 -4.26 5.42 3.75
CA ASN A 146 -4.25 5.81 5.15
C ASN A 146 -5.08 4.86 6.02
N LYS A 147 -6.14 4.24 5.48
CA LYS A 147 -6.87 3.17 6.18
C LYS A 147 -5.99 1.95 6.37
N ASP A 148 -5.24 1.57 5.34
CA ASP A 148 -4.34 0.41 5.38
C ASP A 148 -3.16 0.64 6.32
N LEU A 149 -2.58 1.84 6.34
CA LEU A 149 -1.49 2.20 7.27
C LEU A 149 -1.85 2.04 8.74
N ARG A 150 -3.13 2.24 9.10
CA ARG A 150 -3.64 2.05 10.47
C ARG A 150 -3.83 0.58 10.85
N ARG A 151 -3.87 -0.33 9.86
CA ARG A 151 -4.09 -1.77 10.07
C ARG A 151 -2.79 -2.53 10.31
N PHE A 152 -1.65 -2.05 9.78
CA PHE A 152 -0.38 -2.74 9.95
C PHE A 152 0.01 -2.80 11.43
N PRO A 153 0.08 -4.01 12.03
CA PRO A 153 0.57 -4.15 13.39
C PRO A 153 2.06 -3.80 13.43
N LEU A 154 2.49 -3.11 14.48
CA LEU A 154 3.92 -3.01 14.78
C LEU A 154 4.37 -4.35 15.31
N ASN A 155 5.01 -5.16 14.46
CA ASN A 155 5.84 -6.23 14.99
C ASN A 155 7.09 -5.57 15.59
N SER A 156 7.00 -5.21 16.87
CA SER A 156 8.16 -4.99 17.72
C SER A 156 8.76 -6.35 18.04
N GLU A 157 9.56 -6.89 17.13
CA GLU A 157 10.50 -7.95 17.50
C GLU A 157 11.91 -7.44 17.23
N SER A 158 12.53 -7.12 18.37
CA SER A 158 13.94 -6.78 18.56
C SER A 158 14.78 -8.06 18.56
#